data_AF-A0A3E3IDZ7-F1
#
_entry.id   AF-A0A3E3IDZ7-F1
#
_cell.length_a   1.000
_cell.length_b   1.000
_cell.length_c   1.000
_cell.angle_alpha   90.00
_cell.angle_beta   90.00
_cell.angle_gamma   90.00
#
_symmetry.space_group_name_H-M   'P 1'
#
loop_
_entity.id
_entity.type
_entity.pdbx_description
1 polymer ?
#
loop_
_entity_poly.entity_id
_entity_poly.type
_entity_poly.pdbx_seq_one_letter_code
_entity_poly.pdbx_strand_id
1 'polypeptide(L)'
;MKVDFLCAACESTLNLASAALSPSYYYDSLPYCIIDAVFSIGVKYTSTQNVVKNYCTYYGLREYNTEQDGYGDNHTISQMIEHIESIGVEKSADIIFKNHQRTSTRNGILKAEAALRFAQILKKYGIETLNDITTKGLAAAAEQEILQIPGQRSGLSLRYFYMLSGDDSQAKPDRHVLRFLKEHTGHDYSTQQAKDVLKDTVELLKDKYPNLTVRLLDYSIWNYMAHRQKDKTAKQYHKLVRDRIPEIIEADGKACIYETLSDEDYIRLLDQKLNEELAEYQDSKSLEELSDLLEVMQAVVKARGWTLEELELVRADKAAKRGGFEKKILLREVLEN
;
A
#
# COMPACT_ATOMS: atom_id res chain seq x y z
N MET A 1 -9.51 21.29 -30.08
CA MET A 1 -8.18 21.81 -29.70
C MET A 1 -7.74 21.33 -28.32
N LYS A 2 -8.43 21.67 -27.21
CA LYS A 2 -7.99 21.28 -25.85
C LYS A 2 -8.03 19.76 -25.57
N VAL A 3 -9.08 19.09 -26.02
CA VAL A 3 -9.25 17.63 -25.85
C VAL A 3 -8.30 16.86 -26.76
N ASP A 4 -7.97 17.37 -27.95
CA ASP A 4 -7.00 16.74 -28.88
C ASP A 4 -5.59 16.69 -28.29
N PHE A 5 -5.14 17.77 -27.62
CA PHE A 5 -3.87 17.78 -26.89
C PHE A 5 -3.86 16.78 -25.74
N LEU A 6 -4.99 16.63 -25.04
CA LEU A 6 -5.11 15.66 -23.97
C LEU A 6 -5.12 14.22 -24.50
N CYS A 7 -5.79 13.96 -25.62
CA CYS A 7 -5.75 12.66 -26.31
C CYS A 7 -4.31 12.28 -26.65
N ALA A 8 -3.57 13.19 -27.31
CA ALA A 8 -2.17 12.96 -27.65
C ALA A 8 -1.28 12.78 -26.41
N ALA A 9 -1.52 13.52 -25.33
CA ALA A 9 -0.82 13.35 -24.06
C ALA A 9 -1.11 11.99 -23.43
N CYS A 10 -2.37 11.57 -23.39
CA CYS A 10 -2.77 10.26 -22.88
C CYS A 10 -2.14 9.13 -23.69
N GLU A 11 -2.16 9.18 -25.02
CA GLU A 11 -1.55 8.16 -25.88
C GLU A 11 -0.01 8.12 -25.80
N SER A 12 0.65 9.26 -25.62
CA SER A 12 2.11 9.33 -25.52
C SER A 12 2.66 8.99 -24.14
N THR A 13 1.83 9.15 -23.09
CA THR A 13 2.26 9.05 -21.69
C THR A 13 1.73 7.81 -20.99
N LEU A 14 0.55 7.31 -21.39
CA LEU A 14 -0.15 6.20 -20.74
C LEU A 14 -0.17 4.99 -21.67
N ASN A 15 0.00 3.79 -21.11
CA ASN A 15 -0.15 2.55 -21.87
C ASN A 15 -1.64 2.15 -21.96
N LEU A 16 -2.42 2.90 -22.74
CA LEU A 16 -3.88 2.71 -22.85
C LEU A 16 -4.27 1.34 -23.44
N ALA A 17 -3.41 0.74 -24.27
CA ALA A 17 -3.68 -0.54 -24.93
C ALA A 17 -3.70 -1.74 -23.95
N SER A 18 -2.93 -1.65 -22.87
CA SER A 18 -2.89 -2.67 -21.81
C SER A 18 -3.35 -2.12 -20.46
N ALA A 19 -3.98 -0.93 -20.47
CA ALA A 19 -4.51 -0.32 -19.26
C ALA A 19 -5.58 -1.24 -18.69
N ALA A 20 -5.33 -1.70 -17.48
CA ALA A 20 -6.27 -2.47 -16.69
C ALA A 20 -6.34 -1.85 -15.30
N LEU A 21 -7.55 -1.82 -14.75
CA LEU A 21 -7.70 -1.53 -13.34
C LEU A 21 -7.06 -2.67 -12.52
N SER A 22 -6.51 -2.34 -11.35
CA SER A 22 -6.05 -3.36 -10.39
C SER A 22 -7.20 -4.33 -10.06
N PRO A 23 -6.94 -5.61 -9.72
CA PRO A 23 -7.98 -6.56 -9.30
C PRO A 23 -8.96 -6.01 -8.26
N SER A 24 -8.48 -5.13 -7.36
CA SER A 24 -9.29 -4.41 -6.36
C SER A 24 -10.41 -3.52 -6.91
N TYR A 25 -10.38 -3.15 -8.18
CA TYR A 25 -11.48 -2.44 -8.83
C TYR A 25 -12.61 -3.38 -9.28
N TYR A 26 -12.38 -4.69 -9.20
CA TYR A 26 -13.32 -5.76 -9.48
C TYR A 26 -13.66 -6.52 -8.20
N TYR A 27 -13.74 -5.83 -7.06
CA TYR A 27 -14.27 -6.44 -5.84
C TYR A 27 -15.62 -7.07 -6.12
N ASP A 28 -15.82 -8.28 -5.61
CA ASP A 28 -17.00 -9.05 -5.94
C ASP A 28 -18.28 -8.48 -5.30
N SER A 29 -18.20 -7.77 -4.18
CA SER A 29 -19.37 -7.23 -3.47
C SER A 29 -19.07 -5.89 -2.79
N LEU A 30 -20.11 -5.07 -2.61
CA LEU A 30 -20.00 -3.70 -2.10
C LEU A 30 -19.33 -3.55 -0.71
N PRO A 31 -19.53 -4.45 0.26
CA PRO A 31 -18.82 -4.41 1.54
C PRO A 31 -17.30 -4.27 1.42
N TYR A 32 -16.70 -4.87 0.39
CA TYR A 32 -15.24 -4.87 0.20
C TYR A 32 -14.74 -3.49 -0.21
N CYS A 33 -15.54 -2.75 -0.98
CA CYS A 33 -15.27 -1.35 -1.32
C CYS A 33 -15.22 -0.47 -0.07
N ILE A 34 -16.07 -0.72 0.93
CA ILE A 34 -16.03 0.01 2.22
C ILE A 34 -14.76 -0.33 2.97
N ILE A 35 -14.44 -1.62 3.08
CA ILE A 35 -13.26 -2.10 3.82
C ILE A 35 -11.99 -1.51 3.19
N ASP A 36 -11.79 -1.64 1.89
CA ASP A 36 -10.60 -1.07 1.22
C ASP A 36 -10.56 0.46 1.40
N ALA A 37 -11.67 1.16 1.14
CA ALA A 37 -11.75 2.62 1.23
C ALA A 37 -11.41 3.18 2.61
N VAL A 38 -11.86 2.52 3.69
CA VAL A 38 -11.56 2.95 5.07
C VAL A 38 -10.15 2.56 5.47
N PHE A 39 -9.68 1.37 5.07
CA PHE A 39 -8.38 0.86 5.48
C PHE A 39 -7.21 1.44 4.69
N SER A 40 -7.40 1.90 3.45
CA SER A 40 -6.37 2.54 2.62
C SER A 40 -5.84 3.88 3.13
N ILE A 41 -6.55 4.55 4.04
CA ILE A 41 -6.16 5.89 4.49
C ILE A 41 -4.90 5.84 5.36
N GLY A 42 -3.85 6.51 4.90
CA GLY A 42 -2.62 6.75 5.64
C GLY A 42 -1.70 5.54 5.83
N VAL A 43 -1.86 4.50 5.01
CA VAL A 43 -1.09 3.23 5.15
C VAL A 43 -0.60 2.68 3.82
N LYS A 44 0.31 1.70 3.87
CA LYS A 44 0.74 0.95 2.69
C LYS A 44 -0.43 0.12 2.15
N TYR A 45 -0.64 0.17 0.84
CA TYR A 45 -1.77 -0.49 0.18
C TYR A 45 -1.81 -2.01 0.41
N THR A 46 -0.65 -2.66 0.52
CA THR A 46 -0.57 -4.10 0.85
C THR A 46 -1.26 -4.45 2.17
N SER A 47 -1.22 -3.55 3.16
CA SER A 47 -1.96 -3.73 4.42
C SER A 47 -3.46 -3.76 4.16
N THR A 48 -3.98 -2.91 3.28
CA THR A 48 -5.40 -2.83 2.94
C THR A 48 -5.88 -4.06 2.21
N GLN A 49 -5.13 -4.52 1.21
CA GLN A 49 -5.45 -5.75 0.47
C GLN A 49 -5.55 -6.95 1.42
N ASN A 50 -4.64 -7.05 2.38
CA ASN A 50 -4.68 -8.10 3.40
C ASN A 50 -5.94 -8.03 4.26
N VAL A 51 -6.44 -6.83 4.62
CA VAL A 51 -7.68 -6.71 5.40
C VAL A 51 -8.88 -7.26 4.64
N VAL A 52 -9.03 -6.93 3.36
CA VAL A 52 -10.13 -7.44 2.54
C VAL A 52 -10.00 -8.95 2.33
N LYS A 53 -8.80 -9.43 2.01
CA LYS A 53 -8.51 -10.86 1.86
C LYS A 53 -8.81 -11.64 3.14
N ASN A 54 -8.43 -11.13 4.31
CA ASN A 54 -8.72 -11.76 5.60
C ASN A 54 -10.23 -11.87 5.84
N TYR A 55 -10.99 -10.79 5.57
CA TYR A 55 -12.44 -10.79 5.68
C TYR A 55 -13.09 -11.85 4.77
N CYS A 56 -12.69 -11.88 3.49
CA CYS A 56 -13.22 -12.85 2.53
C CYS A 56 -12.87 -14.29 2.92
N THR A 57 -11.62 -14.53 3.34
CA THR A 57 -11.15 -15.85 3.78
C THR A 57 -11.93 -16.34 5.00
N TYR A 58 -12.19 -15.46 5.97
CA TYR A 58 -12.89 -15.82 7.20
C TYR A 58 -14.33 -16.29 6.93
N TYR A 59 -15.02 -15.64 5.98
CA TYR A 59 -16.42 -15.95 5.65
C TYR A 59 -16.59 -16.87 4.42
N GLY A 60 -15.49 -17.34 3.82
CA GLY A 60 -15.54 -18.19 2.62
C GLY A 60 -16.12 -17.47 1.40
N LEU A 61 -15.89 -16.15 1.29
CA LEU A 61 -16.44 -15.31 0.23
C LEU A 61 -15.46 -15.16 -0.94
N ARG A 62 -16.00 -14.96 -2.16
CA ARG A 62 -15.20 -14.61 -3.33
C ARG A 62 -14.69 -13.17 -3.19
N GLU A 63 -13.38 -12.98 -3.34
CA GLU A 63 -12.76 -11.65 -3.19
C GLU A 63 -12.97 -10.76 -4.42
N TYR A 64 -12.74 -11.31 -5.62
CA TYR A 64 -12.80 -10.57 -6.88
C TYR A 64 -13.72 -11.26 -7.90
N ASN A 65 -14.43 -10.46 -8.70
CA ASN A 65 -15.16 -10.88 -9.89
C ASN A 65 -14.50 -10.28 -11.15
N THR A 66 -13.27 -10.71 -11.45
CA THR A 66 -12.51 -10.20 -12.60
C THR A 66 -13.13 -10.56 -13.94
N GLU A 67 -13.92 -11.64 -13.99
CA GLU A 67 -14.63 -12.08 -15.19
C GLU A 67 -15.99 -11.38 -15.36
N GLN A 68 -16.44 -10.62 -14.37
CA GLN A 68 -17.74 -9.93 -14.34
C GLN A 68 -18.91 -10.88 -14.62
N ASP A 69 -18.84 -12.09 -14.07
CA ASP A 69 -19.90 -13.07 -14.20
C ASP A 69 -21.14 -12.70 -13.33
N GLY A 70 -22.27 -13.35 -13.61
CA GLY A 70 -23.52 -13.15 -12.89
C GLY A 70 -23.57 -13.80 -11.50
N TYR A 71 -22.46 -14.37 -11.00
CA TYR A 71 -22.39 -15.03 -9.69
C TYR A 71 -21.83 -14.10 -8.60
N GLY A 72 -21.55 -12.84 -8.91
CA GLY A 72 -21.05 -11.85 -7.96
C GLY A 72 -22.13 -11.07 -7.23
N ASP A 73 -21.70 -10.10 -6.42
CA ASP A 73 -22.52 -9.14 -5.68
C ASP A 73 -23.52 -9.78 -4.71
N ASN A 74 -23.14 -10.93 -4.13
CA ASN A 74 -23.99 -11.73 -3.25
C ASN A 74 -23.82 -11.41 -1.75
N HIS A 75 -22.76 -10.68 -1.38
CA HIS A 75 -22.54 -10.28 0.03
C HIS A 75 -23.00 -8.84 0.26
N THR A 76 -24.04 -8.69 1.06
CA THR A 76 -24.76 -7.42 1.26
C THR A 76 -24.17 -6.57 2.39
N ILE A 77 -24.48 -5.27 2.39
CA ILE A 77 -24.17 -4.37 3.51
C ILE A 77 -24.78 -4.87 4.83
N SER A 78 -26.02 -5.36 4.80
CA SER A 78 -26.69 -5.91 5.97
C SER A 78 -25.95 -7.11 6.57
N GLN A 79 -25.46 -8.03 5.73
CA GLN A 79 -24.65 -9.17 6.20
C GLN A 79 -23.31 -8.70 6.78
N MET A 80 -22.66 -7.71 6.16
CA MET A 80 -21.43 -7.12 6.73
C MET A 80 -21.66 -6.53 8.13
N ILE A 81 -22.77 -5.82 8.32
CA ILE A 81 -23.14 -5.26 9.63
C ILE A 81 -23.35 -6.37 10.65
N GLU A 82 -24.13 -7.40 10.32
CA GLU A 82 -24.38 -8.55 11.19
C GLU A 82 -23.08 -9.28 11.58
N HIS A 83 -22.18 -9.49 10.62
CA HIS A 83 -20.87 -10.09 10.83
C HIS A 83 -20.02 -9.35 11.88
N ILE A 84 -20.05 -8.01 11.87
CA ILE A 84 -19.26 -7.21 12.82
C ILE A 84 -20.00 -7.08 14.16
N GLU A 85 -21.31 -6.85 14.15
CA GLU A 85 -22.11 -6.63 15.36
C GLU A 85 -22.23 -7.90 16.21
N SER A 86 -22.31 -9.08 15.59
CA SER A 86 -22.46 -10.37 16.30
C SER A 86 -21.29 -10.71 17.22
N ILE A 87 -20.07 -10.29 16.88
CA ILE A 87 -18.86 -10.55 17.69
C ILE A 87 -18.27 -9.28 18.32
N GLY A 88 -18.69 -8.10 17.86
CA GLY A 88 -18.20 -6.80 18.29
C GLY A 88 -16.98 -6.31 17.49
N VAL A 89 -16.80 -4.98 17.50
CA VAL A 89 -15.78 -4.28 16.71
C VAL A 89 -14.35 -4.70 17.06
N GLU A 90 -14.02 -4.78 18.35
CA GLU A 90 -12.67 -5.16 18.82
C GLU A 90 -12.31 -6.58 18.36
N LYS A 91 -13.20 -7.56 18.61
CA LYS A 91 -12.96 -8.94 18.15
C LYS A 91 -12.94 -9.07 16.63
N SER A 92 -13.70 -8.25 15.92
CA SER A 92 -13.63 -8.18 14.46
C SER A 92 -12.27 -7.69 14.00
N ALA A 93 -11.70 -6.68 14.67
CA ALA A 93 -10.35 -6.20 14.40
C ALA A 93 -9.29 -7.29 14.67
N ASP A 94 -9.44 -8.07 15.73
CA ASP A 94 -8.56 -9.19 16.08
C ASP A 94 -8.61 -10.35 15.07
N ILE A 95 -9.82 -10.88 14.83
CA ILE A 95 -10.00 -12.22 14.26
C ILE A 95 -10.36 -12.16 12.78
N ILE A 96 -11.27 -11.25 12.40
CA ILE A 96 -11.78 -11.14 11.02
C ILE A 96 -10.81 -10.31 10.17
N PHE A 97 -10.56 -9.06 10.58
CA PHE A 97 -9.73 -8.13 9.83
C PHE A 97 -8.24 -8.36 10.08
N LYS A 98 -7.89 -8.87 11.27
CA LYS A 98 -6.51 -8.99 11.78
C LYS A 98 -5.75 -7.66 11.68
N ASN A 99 -6.43 -6.57 12.02
CA ASN A 99 -5.93 -5.20 11.88
C ASN A 99 -6.56 -4.24 12.89
N HIS A 100 -5.73 -3.65 13.76
CA HIS A 100 -6.13 -2.72 14.82
C HIS A 100 -5.84 -1.25 14.50
N GLN A 101 -5.63 -0.91 13.23
CA GLN A 101 -5.33 0.47 12.88
C GLN A 101 -6.50 1.38 13.25
N ARG A 102 -6.14 2.59 13.69
CA ARG A 102 -7.08 3.64 14.04
C ARG A 102 -7.13 4.71 12.96
N THR A 103 -8.23 5.45 12.91
CA THR A 103 -8.40 6.57 11.98
C THR A 103 -7.54 7.79 12.35
N SER A 104 -6.99 7.82 13.57
CA SER A 104 -6.02 8.80 14.07
C SER A 104 -5.29 8.23 15.29
N THR A 105 -4.02 8.62 15.47
CA THR A 105 -3.17 8.19 16.59
C THR A 105 -3.52 8.84 17.93
N ARG A 106 -4.29 9.94 17.95
CA ARG A 106 -4.64 10.66 19.18
C ARG A 106 -6.05 10.34 19.68
N ASN A 107 -7.06 10.58 18.85
CA ASN A 107 -8.49 10.45 19.19
C ASN A 107 -9.29 9.70 18.12
N GLY A 108 -8.63 8.84 17.33
CA GLY A 108 -9.29 8.10 16.25
C GLY A 108 -10.00 6.86 16.78
N ILE A 109 -11.05 6.42 16.09
CA ILE A 109 -11.71 5.14 16.33
C ILE A 109 -10.97 4.02 15.60
N LEU A 110 -11.28 2.75 15.89
CA LEU A 110 -10.81 1.64 15.06
C LEU A 110 -11.31 1.80 13.63
N LYS A 111 -10.49 1.46 12.65
CA LYS A 111 -10.92 1.46 11.25
C LYS A 111 -12.04 0.44 11.00
N ALA A 112 -12.06 -0.67 11.74
CA ALA A 112 -13.20 -1.60 11.77
C ALA A 112 -14.50 -0.92 12.21
N GLU A 113 -14.43 -0.04 13.23
CA GLU A 113 -15.57 0.75 13.68
C GLU A 113 -16.03 1.76 12.63
N ALA A 114 -15.08 2.44 11.98
CA ALA A 114 -15.38 3.38 10.92
C ALA A 114 -16.06 2.69 9.73
N ALA A 115 -15.60 1.49 9.36
CA ALA A 115 -16.19 0.67 8.30
C ALA A 115 -17.62 0.24 8.66
N LEU A 116 -17.86 -0.21 9.91
CA LEU A 116 -19.21 -0.53 10.39
C LEU A 116 -20.17 0.67 10.30
N ARG A 117 -19.73 1.84 10.79
CA ARG A 117 -20.54 3.07 10.74
C ARG A 117 -20.85 3.49 9.30
N PHE A 118 -19.90 3.33 8.38
CA PHE A 118 -20.10 3.58 6.96
C PHE A 118 -21.18 2.62 6.41
N ALA A 119 -21.04 1.32 6.66
CA ALA A 119 -22.01 0.31 6.24
C ALA A 119 -23.43 0.62 6.78
N GLN A 120 -23.56 0.98 8.06
CA GLN A 120 -24.84 1.38 8.66
C GLN A 120 -25.49 2.57 7.96
N ILE A 121 -24.71 3.55 7.50
CA ILE A 121 -25.23 4.67 6.72
C ILE A 121 -25.71 4.18 5.35
N LEU A 122 -24.96 3.34 4.63
CA LEU A 122 -25.42 2.81 3.35
C LEU A 122 -26.76 2.05 3.48
N LYS A 123 -26.85 1.18 4.50
CA LYS A 123 -28.09 0.46 4.82
C LYS A 123 -29.26 1.41 5.10
N LYS A 124 -29.03 2.46 5.90
CA LYS A 124 -30.05 3.49 6.20
C LYS A 124 -30.61 4.14 4.93
N TYR A 125 -29.80 4.28 3.89
CA TYR A 125 -30.19 4.85 2.60
C TYR A 125 -30.59 3.81 1.55
N GLY A 126 -30.77 2.53 1.94
CA GLY A 126 -31.26 1.47 1.06
C GLY A 126 -30.26 1.01 0.00
N ILE A 127 -28.96 1.11 0.31
CA ILE A 127 -27.86 0.62 -0.52
C ILE A 127 -27.31 -0.65 0.13
N GLU A 128 -27.48 -1.79 -0.55
CA GLU A 128 -27.05 -3.10 -0.08
C GLU A 128 -25.98 -3.75 -0.97
N THR A 129 -25.97 -3.46 -2.28
CA THR A 129 -25.10 -4.14 -3.26
C THR A 129 -24.43 -3.18 -4.25
N LEU A 130 -23.47 -3.64 -5.05
CA LEU A 130 -22.84 -2.85 -6.12
C LEU A 130 -23.88 -2.35 -7.11
N ASN A 131 -24.83 -3.21 -7.50
CA ASN A 131 -25.95 -2.83 -8.37
C ASN A 131 -26.80 -1.69 -7.77
N ASP A 132 -27.01 -1.65 -6.45
CA ASP A 132 -27.72 -0.53 -5.82
C ASP A 132 -26.98 0.79 -5.99
N ILE A 133 -25.65 0.80 -5.80
CA ILE A 133 -24.84 2.01 -6.03
C ILE A 133 -24.93 2.44 -7.50
N THR A 134 -24.79 1.51 -8.45
CA THR A 134 -24.83 1.84 -9.87
C THR A 134 -26.20 2.37 -10.32
N THR A 135 -27.30 1.82 -9.80
CA THR A 135 -28.65 2.16 -10.25
C THR A 135 -29.27 3.33 -9.50
N LYS A 136 -29.05 3.42 -8.18
CA LYS A 136 -29.65 4.45 -7.32
C LYS A 136 -28.71 5.63 -7.06
N GLY A 137 -27.40 5.41 -7.16
CA GLY A 137 -26.39 6.32 -6.63
C GLY A 137 -26.47 6.43 -5.10
N LEU A 138 -25.68 7.33 -4.53
CA LEU A 138 -25.73 7.63 -3.10
C LEU A 138 -26.24 9.06 -2.90
N ALA A 139 -27.22 9.21 -2.01
CA ALA A 139 -27.82 10.50 -1.72
C ALA A 139 -26.80 11.46 -1.08
N ALA A 140 -26.86 12.76 -1.42
CA ALA A 140 -25.98 13.78 -0.85
C ALA A 140 -26.04 13.83 0.70
N ALA A 141 -27.20 13.55 1.29
CA ALA A 141 -27.35 13.46 2.74
C ALA A 141 -26.56 12.29 3.35
N ALA A 142 -26.50 11.15 2.66
CA ALA A 142 -25.69 10.01 3.08
C ALA A 142 -24.20 10.33 3.01
N GLU A 143 -23.75 11.01 1.95
CA GLU A 143 -22.37 11.50 1.86
C GLU A 143 -22.00 12.39 3.04
N GLN A 144 -22.88 13.35 3.40
CA GLN A 144 -22.64 14.23 4.54
C GLN A 144 -22.52 13.47 5.85
N GLU A 145 -23.37 12.47 6.09
CA GLU A 145 -23.28 11.61 7.28
C GLU A 145 -21.97 10.82 7.33
N ILE A 146 -21.52 10.27 6.19
CA ILE A 146 -20.25 9.54 6.09
C ILE A 146 -19.07 10.46 6.45
N LEU A 147 -19.08 11.72 6.00
CA LEU A 147 -18.04 12.70 6.33
C LEU A 147 -17.98 13.02 7.84
N GLN A 148 -19.05 12.81 8.59
CA GLN A 148 -19.07 13.00 10.04
C GLN A 148 -18.46 11.84 10.82
N ILE A 149 -18.20 10.68 10.20
CA ILE A 149 -17.52 9.56 10.85
C ILE A 149 -16.10 10.00 11.28
N PRO A 150 -15.66 9.72 12.53
CA PRO A 150 -14.33 10.09 12.99
C PRO A 150 -13.21 9.60 12.06
N GLY A 151 -12.48 10.55 11.47
CA GLY A 151 -11.40 10.31 10.52
C GLY A 151 -11.80 10.31 9.03
N GLN A 152 -13.08 10.53 8.71
CA GLN A 152 -13.58 10.53 7.33
C GLN A 152 -13.88 11.93 6.77
N ARG A 153 -13.66 12.99 7.57
CA ARG A 153 -13.97 14.40 7.21
C ARG A 153 -13.32 14.91 5.93
N SER A 154 -12.18 14.35 5.53
CA SER A 154 -11.50 14.74 4.29
C SER A 154 -12.25 14.27 3.03
N GLY A 155 -13.18 13.31 3.17
CA GLY A 155 -13.88 12.67 2.07
C GLY A 155 -13.00 11.76 1.22
N LEU A 156 -11.78 11.45 1.64
CA LEU A 156 -10.87 10.59 0.88
C LEU A 156 -11.40 9.16 0.77
N SER A 157 -11.86 8.57 1.87
CA SER A 157 -12.46 7.23 1.86
C SER A 157 -13.72 7.19 1.01
N LEU A 158 -14.60 8.21 1.10
CA LEU A 158 -15.78 8.29 0.26
C LEU A 158 -15.42 8.33 -1.24
N ARG A 159 -14.33 9.04 -1.61
CA ARG A 159 -13.80 9.02 -2.99
C ARG A 159 -13.30 7.63 -3.40
N TYR A 160 -12.53 6.95 -2.54
CA TYR A 160 -12.09 5.58 -2.80
C TYR A 160 -13.26 4.60 -2.91
N PHE A 161 -14.27 4.73 -2.06
CA PHE A 161 -15.47 3.91 -2.10
C PHE A 161 -16.14 3.99 -3.47
N TYR A 162 -16.41 5.21 -3.98
CA TYR A 162 -16.95 5.39 -5.33
C TYR A 162 -16.07 4.82 -6.43
N MET A 163 -14.76 5.01 -6.29
CA MET A 163 -13.78 4.51 -7.25
C MET A 163 -13.77 2.97 -7.30
N LEU A 164 -14.01 2.30 -6.18
CA LEU A 164 -14.03 0.84 -6.07
C LEU A 164 -15.40 0.25 -6.44
N SER A 165 -16.50 0.96 -6.16
CA SER A 165 -17.88 0.46 -6.32
C SER A 165 -18.46 0.57 -7.72
N GLY A 166 -17.66 0.95 -8.74
CA GLY A 166 -18.10 0.82 -10.13
C GLY A 166 -18.92 1.96 -10.74
N ASP A 167 -18.80 3.21 -10.27
CA ASP A 167 -19.35 4.34 -11.04
C ASP A 167 -18.43 4.66 -12.23
N ASP A 168 -18.56 3.87 -13.30
CA ASP A 168 -17.78 4.01 -14.54
C ASP A 168 -18.10 5.31 -15.30
N SER A 169 -19.18 6.01 -14.92
CA SER A 169 -19.65 7.25 -15.53
C SER A 169 -19.07 8.51 -14.90
N GLN A 170 -18.51 8.41 -13.68
CA GLN A 170 -17.95 9.55 -12.98
C GLN A 170 -16.44 9.43 -12.83
N ALA A 171 -15.70 10.17 -13.66
CA ALA A 171 -14.39 10.64 -13.24
C ALA A 171 -14.54 11.41 -11.92
N LYS A 172 -13.59 11.27 -10.99
CA LYS A 172 -13.48 12.17 -9.83
C LYS A 172 -12.05 12.70 -9.76
N PRO A 173 -11.72 13.65 -10.65
CA PRO A 173 -10.36 14.15 -10.82
C PRO A 173 -9.82 14.69 -9.50
N ASP A 174 -8.87 13.98 -8.94
CA ASP A 174 -8.16 14.40 -7.73
C ASP A 174 -7.03 15.37 -8.09
N ARG A 175 -6.22 15.77 -7.10
CA ARG A 175 -5.09 16.68 -7.35
C ARG A 175 -4.09 16.14 -8.39
N HIS A 176 -3.93 14.82 -8.53
CA HIS A 176 -3.00 14.21 -9.47
C HIS A 176 -3.55 14.31 -10.89
N VAL A 177 -4.83 14.00 -11.07
CA VAL A 177 -5.51 14.14 -12.36
C VAL A 177 -5.58 15.60 -12.78
N LEU A 178 -5.99 16.51 -11.89
CA LEU A 178 -6.00 17.95 -12.16
C LEU A 178 -4.62 18.49 -12.55
N ARG A 179 -3.56 18.00 -11.89
CA ARG A 179 -2.18 18.36 -12.23
C ARG A 179 -1.76 17.84 -13.60
N PHE A 180 -2.12 16.61 -13.97
CA PHE A 180 -1.85 16.06 -15.30
C PHE A 180 -2.52 16.90 -16.39
N LEU A 181 -3.80 17.23 -16.19
CA LEU A 181 -4.56 18.09 -17.09
C LEU A 181 -3.89 19.45 -17.24
N LYS A 182 -3.50 20.08 -16.13
CA LYS A 182 -2.79 21.37 -16.15
C LYS A 182 -1.47 21.30 -16.90
N GLU A 183 -0.66 20.27 -16.69
CA GLU A 183 0.65 20.15 -17.31
C GLU A 183 0.58 19.96 -18.83
N HIS A 184 -0.43 19.26 -19.34
CA HIS A 184 -0.54 18.93 -20.77
C HIS A 184 -1.44 19.87 -21.56
N THR A 185 -2.30 20.63 -20.89
CA THR A 185 -3.18 21.61 -21.55
C THR A 185 -2.84 23.06 -21.22
N GLY A 186 -2.00 23.29 -20.20
CA GLY A 186 -1.60 24.62 -19.73
C GLY A 186 -2.63 25.36 -18.87
N HIS A 187 -3.75 24.72 -18.49
CA HIS A 187 -4.87 25.39 -17.81
C HIS A 187 -5.23 24.75 -16.47
N ASP A 188 -5.69 25.56 -15.52
CA ASP A 188 -6.34 25.06 -14.32
C ASP A 188 -7.78 24.61 -14.62
N TYR A 189 -8.18 23.49 -14.03
CA TYR A 189 -9.52 22.92 -14.15
C TYR A 189 -10.21 22.89 -12.80
N SER A 190 -11.50 23.22 -12.78
CA SER A 190 -12.37 22.81 -11.68
C SER A 190 -12.64 21.31 -11.75
N THR A 191 -13.10 20.71 -10.65
CA THR A 191 -13.45 19.28 -10.62
C THR A 191 -14.49 18.94 -11.68
N GLN A 192 -15.49 19.80 -11.91
CA GLN A 192 -16.50 19.54 -12.94
C GLN A 192 -15.92 19.64 -14.36
N GLN A 193 -15.13 20.68 -14.65
CA GLN A 193 -14.50 20.82 -15.96
C GLN A 193 -13.56 19.65 -16.29
N ALA A 194 -12.86 19.13 -15.27
CA ALA A 194 -12.01 17.97 -15.44
C ALA A 194 -12.81 16.68 -15.74
N LYS A 195 -14.00 16.51 -15.13
CA LYS A 195 -14.89 15.38 -15.45
C LYS A 195 -15.33 15.43 -16.91
N ASP A 196 -15.80 16.60 -17.34
CA ASP A 196 -16.32 16.81 -18.70
C ASP A 196 -15.21 16.53 -19.73
N VAL A 197 -14.00 17.06 -19.50
CA VAL A 197 -12.86 16.85 -20.40
C VAL A 197 -12.38 15.40 -20.46
N LEU A 198 -12.41 14.66 -19.35
CA LEU A 198 -12.08 13.23 -19.38
C LEU A 198 -13.12 12.42 -20.13
N LYS A 199 -14.40 12.77 -19.97
CA LYS A 199 -15.49 12.14 -20.73
C LYS A 199 -15.32 12.36 -22.23
N ASP A 200 -15.09 13.60 -22.65
CA ASP A 200 -14.85 13.95 -24.05
C ASP A 200 -13.61 13.22 -24.60
N THR A 201 -12.56 13.10 -23.79
CA THR A 201 -11.33 12.38 -24.18
C THR A 201 -11.59 10.89 -24.40
N VAL A 202 -12.36 10.25 -23.53
CA VAL A 202 -12.75 8.84 -23.72
C VAL A 202 -13.61 8.68 -24.96
N GLU A 203 -14.58 9.57 -25.20
CA GLU A 203 -15.43 9.52 -26.39
C GLU A 203 -14.59 9.58 -27.68
N LEU A 204 -13.56 10.43 -27.74
CA LEU A 204 -12.67 10.53 -28.90
C LEU A 204 -11.70 9.35 -29.06
N LEU A 205 -11.28 8.73 -27.95
CA LEU A 205 -10.33 7.61 -27.97
C LEU A 205 -11.00 6.24 -28.09
N LYS A 206 -12.32 6.17 -27.94
CA LYS A 206 -13.09 4.91 -27.84
C LYS A 206 -12.93 4.00 -29.05
N ASP A 207 -12.88 4.57 -30.25
CA ASP A 207 -12.73 3.80 -31.50
C ASP A 207 -11.38 3.06 -31.56
N LYS A 208 -10.34 3.65 -30.97
CA LYS A 208 -8.99 3.07 -30.94
C LYS A 208 -8.75 2.21 -29.70
N TYR A 209 -9.42 2.52 -28.58
CA TYR A 209 -9.32 1.81 -27.32
C TYR A 209 -10.73 1.46 -26.80
N PRO A 210 -11.35 0.37 -27.31
CA PRO A 210 -12.76 0.05 -27.04
C PRO A 210 -13.09 -0.19 -25.55
N ASN A 211 -12.10 -0.65 -24.78
CA ASN A 211 -12.22 -0.93 -23.35
C ASN A 211 -11.96 0.30 -22.47
N LEU A 212 -11.63 1.46 -23.06
CA LEU A 212 -11.34 2.67 -22.31
C LEU A 212 -12.63 3.26 -21.74
N THR A 213 -12.72 3.32 -20.41
CA THR A 213 -13.78 4.01 -19.68
C THR A 213 -13.25 5.28 -19.05
N VAL A 214 -14.15 6.20 -18.65
CA VAL A 214 -13.77 7.43 -17.93
C VAL A 214 -13.04 7.09 -16.62
N ARG A 215 -13.47 6.04 -15.94
CA ARG A 215 -12.82 5.50 -14.74
C ARG A 215 -11.43 4.90 -15.03
N LEU A 216 -11.28 4.14 -16.12
CA LEU A 216 -9.97 3.59 -16.51
C LEU A 216 -8.99 4.68 -16.92
N LEU A 217 -9.46 5.73 -17.61
CA LEU A 217 -8.64 6.88 -17.97
C LEU A 217 -8.22 7.68 -16.72
N ASP A 218 -9.16 7.99 -15.82
CA ASP A 218 -8.89 8.66 -14.54
C ASP A 218 -7.86 7.89 -13.71
N TYR A 219 -8.05 6.56 -13.57
CA TYR A 219 -7.09 5.68 -12.90
C TYR A 219 -5.72 5.68 -13.60
N SER A 220 -5.68 5.57 -14.92
CA SER A 220 -4.42 5.53 -15.67
C SER A 220 -3.62 6.82 -15.49
N ILE A 221 -4.31 7.97 -15.52
CA ILE A 221 -3.71 9.28 -15.23
C ILE A 221 -3.22 9.34 -13.78
N TRP A 222 -4.07 8.95 -12.81
CA TRP A 222 -3.69 8.93 -11.41
C TRP A 222 -2.47 8.04 -11.17
N ASN A 223 -2.48 6.81 -11.68
CA ASN A 223 -1.42 5.81 -11.54
C ASN A 223 -0.11 6.36 -12.11
N TYR A 224 -0.15 6.93 -13.31
CA TYR A 224 0.99 7.64 -13.89
C TYR A 224 1.46 8.78 -12.99
N MET A 225 0.57 9.67 -12.54
CA MET A 225 0.96 10.84 -11.76
C MET A 225 1.44 10.51 -10.34
N ALA A 226 0.95 9.43 -9.74
CA ALA A 226 1.36 8.92 -8.44
C ALA A 226 2.71 8.19 -8.51
N HIS A 227 3.01 7.54 -9.63
CA HIS A 227 4.23 6.75 -9.81
C HIS A 227 5.30 7.40 -10.69
N ARG A 228 5.00 8.46 -11.45
CA ARG A 228 6.00 9.18 -12.27
C ARG A 228 7.12 9.82 -11.45
N GLN A 229 6.87 10.08 -10.16
CA GLN A 229 7.93 10.51 -9.24
C GLN A 229 8.78 9.32 -8.76
N LYS A 230 8.25 8.09 -8.78
CA LYS A 230 9.01 6.88 -8.47
C LYS A 230 9.87 6.40 -9.65
N ASP A 231 9.46 6.67 -10.89
CA ASP A 231 10.17 6.15 -12.08
C ASP A 231 11.24 7.08 -12.68
N LYS A 232 11.46 8.28 -12.12
CA LYS A 232 12.57 9.17 -12.56
C LYS A 232 13.36 9.86 -11.44
N THR A 233 13.27 9.37 -10.22
CA THR A 233 14.39 9.54 -9.29
C THR A 233 15.05 8.20 -9.17
N ALA A 234 16.27 8.07 -9.70
CA ALA A 234 17.15 6.99 -9.28
C ALA A 234 17.05 6.92 -7.76
N LYS A 235 16.50 5.81 -7.24
CA LYS A 235 16.40 5.66 -5.79
C LYS A 235 17.83 5.57 -5.32
N GLN A 236 18.32 6.67 -4.73
CA GLN A 236 19.67 6.72 -4.22
C GLN A 236 19.72 5.79 -3.01
N TYR A 237 20.53 4.75 -3.14
CA TYR A 237 20.87 3.88 -2.05
C TYR A 237 22.29 4.24 -1.65
N HIS A 238 22.49 4.49 -0.36
CA HIS A 238 23.80 4.74 0.20
C HIS A 238 24.14 3.61 1.17
N LYS A 239 24.19 2.38 0.63
CA LYS A 239 24.40 1.16 1.42
C LYS A 239 25.43 0.25 0.78
N LEU A 240 26.15 -0.46 1.63
CA LEU A 240 27.02 -1.56 1.23
C LEU A 240 26.15 -2.77 0.85
N VAL A 241 26.49 -3.43 -0.26
CA VAL A 241 25.78 -4.62 -0.75
C VAL A 241 26.78 -5.74 -1.02
N ARG A 242 26.31 -6.99 -1.10
CA ARG A 242 27.14 -8.13 -1.52
C ARG A 242 27.54 -8.00 -2.99
N ASP A 243 28.67 -8.60 -3.35
CA ASP A 243 29.32 -8.46 -4.66
C ASP A 243 28.42 -8.78 -5.86
N ARG A 244 27.49 -9.73 -5.70
CA ARG A 244 26.60 -10.18 -6.78
C ARG A 244 25.28 -9.43 -6.87
N ILE A 245 25.04 -8.46 -5.98
CA ILE A 245 23.79 -7.67 -5.99
C ILE A 245 23.67 -6.83 -7.28
N PRO A 246 24.71 -6.16 -7.80
CA PRO A 246 24.63 -5.48 -9.09
C PRO A 246 24.20 -6.41 -10.23
N GLU A 247 24.79 -7.62 -10.33
CA GLU A 247 24.45 -8.62 -11.34
C GLU A 247 22.98 -9.06 -11.25
N ILE A 248 22.48 -9.27 -10.03
CA ILE A 248 21.08 -9.66 -9.79
C ILE A 248 20.14 -8.52 -10.19
N ILE A 249 20.48 -7.26 -9.90
CA ILE A 249 19.68 -6.08 -10.27
C ILE A 249 19.61 -5.95 -11.80
N GLU A 250 20.73 -6.16 -12.49
CA GLU A 250 20.80 -6.09 -13.95
C GLU A 250 20.04 -7.25 -14.63
N ALA A 251 20.12 -8.46 -14.07
CA ALA A 251 19.35 -9.62 -14.54
C ALA A 251 17.82 -9.40 -14.42
N ASP A 252 17.39 -8.62 -13.44
CA ASP A 252 15.99 -8.17 -13.26
C ASP A 252 15.56 -7.07 -14.25
N GLY A 253 16.40 -6.69 -15.21
CA GLY A 253 16.12 -5.67 -16.22
C GLY A 253 16.21 -4.23 -15.71
N LYS A 254 16.83 -4.00 -14.56
CA LYS A 254 17.03 -2.65 -13.97
C LYS A 254 18.46 -2.17 -14.21
N ALA A 255 18.64 -0.86 -14.40
CA ALA A 255 19.98 -0.27 -14.45
C ALA A 255 20.56 -0.13 -13.03
N CYS A 256 21.76 -0.65 -12.81
CA CYS A 256 22.50 -0.49 -11.56
C CYS A 256 23.64 0.54 -11.74
N ILE A 257 23.77 1.47 -10.80
CA ILE A 257 24.93 2.38 -10.73
C ILE A 257 25.56 2.13 -9.37
N TYR A 258 26.84 1.76 -9.36
CA TYR A 258 27.61 1.50 -8.15
C TYR A 258 29.05 2.02 -8.32
N GLU A 259 29.73 2.19 -7.19
CA GLU A 259 31.15 2.55 -7.15
C GLU A 259 31.89 1.58 -6.22
N THR A 260 33.19 1.42 -6.44
CA THR A 260 34.06 0.68 -5.52
C THR A 260 34.56 1.65 -4.44
N LEU A 261 34.38 1.27 -3.18
CA LEU A 261 34.75 2.10 -2.03
C LEU A 261 36.26 2.12 -1.80
N SER A 262 36.75 3.20 -1.18
CA SER A 262 38.08 3.23 -0.56
C SER A 262 38.12 2.34 0.70
N ASP A 263 39.29 1.91 1.15
CA ASP A 263 39.43 1.11 2.37
C ASP A 263 38.83 1.82 3.61
N GLU A 264 39.01 3.15 3.71
CA GLU A 264 38.46 3.96 4.80
C GLU A 264 36.93 4.01 4.76
N ASP A 265 36.34 4.28 3.59
CA ASP A 265 34.89 4.31 3.43
C ASP A 265 34.25 2.94 3.59
N TYR A 266 34.96 1.88 3.17
CA TYR A 266 34.52 0.51 3.33
C TYR A 266 34.38 0.13 4.80
N ILE A 267 35.38 0.43 5.64
CA ILE A 267 35.30 0.19 7.09
C ILE A 267 34.13 0.97 7.70
N ARG A 268 33.96 2.24 7.32
CA ARG A 268 32.85 3.08 7.81
C ARG A 268 31.48 2.50 7.43
N LEU A 269 31.31 2.06 6.19
CA LEU A 269 30.06 1.48 5.71
C LEU A 269 29.81 0.07 6.26
N LEU A 270 30.85 -0.71 6.56
CA LEU A 270 30.73 -1.97 7.28
C LEU A 270 30.19 -1.78 8.71
N ASP A 271 30.68 -0.79 9.45
CA ASP A 271 30.15 -0.47 10.79
C ASP A 271 28.68 -0.05 10.72
N GLN A 272 28.27 0.68 9.67
CA GLN A 272 26.86 1.00 9.42
C GLN A 272 26.05 -0.25 9.08
N LYS A 273 26.57 -1.12 8.21
CA LYS A 273 25.94 -2.36 7.79
C LYS A 273 25.73 -3.31 8.98
N LEU A 274 26.67 -3.38 9.92
CA LEU A 274 26.53 -4.18 11.13
C LEU A 274 25.33 -3.76 11.99
N ASN A 275 25.06 -2.45 12.07
CA ASN A 275 23.88 -1.92 12.77
C ASN A 275 22.57 -2.18 12.00
N GLU A 276 22.62 -2.11 10.66
CA GLU A 276 21.49 -2.45 9.77
C GLU A 276 21.06 -3.90 9.99
N GLU A 277 21.97 -4.87 9.83
CA GLU A 277 21.68 -6.30 10.01
C GLU A 277 21.24 -6.64 11.44
N LEU A 278 21.84 -5.99 12.45
CA LEU A 278 21.40 -6.17 13.84
C LEU A 278 19.96 -5.68 14.02
N ALA A 279 19.59 -4.55 13.42
CA ALA A 279 18.23 -4.05 13.48
C ALA A 279 17.24 -4.97 12.73
N GLU A 280 17.62 -5.49 11.56
CA GLU A 280 16.81 -6.43 10.78
C GLU A 280 16.61 -7.76 11.53
N TYR A 281 17.67 -8.31 12.15
CA TYR A 281 17.55 -9.44 13.06
C TYR A 281 16.66 -9.14 14.27
N GLN A 282 16.76 -7.93 14.85
CA GLN A 282 15.93 -7.57 15.99
C GLN A 282 14.44 -7.50 15.64
N ASP A 283 14.09 -7.11 14.41
CA ASP A 283 12.71 -7.06 13.92
C ASP A 283 12.17 -8.46 13.58
N SER A 284 12.90 -9.23 12.78
CA SER A 284 12.41 -10.51 12.24
C SER A 284 12.66 -11.72 13.14
N LYS A 285 13.72 -11.69 13.95
CA LYS A 285 14.28 -12.84 14.69
C LYS A 285 14.59 -14.05 13.80
N SER A 286 14.80 -13.86 12.49
CA SER A 286 14.99 -14.96 11.56
C SER A 286 16.43 -15.49 11.56
N LEU A 287 16.61 -16.74 11.11
CA LEU A 287 17.94 -17.32 10.90
C LEU A 287 18.66 -16.69 9.72
N GLU A 288 17.92 -16.18 8.73
CA GLU A 288 18.46 -15.51 7.54
C GLU A 288 19.18 -14.23 7.93
N GLU A 289 18.52 -13.33 8.68
CA GLU A 289 19.15 -12.09 9.14
C GLU A 289 20.31 -12.35 10.11
N LEU A 290 20.25 -13.43 10.90
CA LEU A 290 21.37 -13.83 11.75
C LEU A 290 22.59 -14.30 10.92
N SER A 291 22.34 -14.93 9.76
CA SER A 291 23.38 -15.30 8.81
C SER A 291 23.99 -14.07 8.14
N ASP A 292 23.18 -13.07 7.81
CA ASP A 292 23.67 -11.80 7.26
C ASP A 292 24.51 -11.04 8.29
N LEU A 293 24.09 -11.01 9.55
CA LEU A 293 24.88 -10.44 10.65
C LEU A 293 26.24 -11.15 10.79
N LEU A 294 26.28 -12.49 10.69
CA LEU A 294 27.52 -13.26 10.74
C LEU A 294 28.44 -12.92 9.56
N GLU A 295 27.91 -12.77 8.34
CA GLU A 295 28.68 -12.39 7.15
C GLU A 295 29.34 -11.02 7.35
N VAL A 296 28.59 -10.03 7.84
CA VAL A 296 29.12 -8.69 8.11
C VAL A 296 30.18 -8.71 9.21
N MET A 297 30.00 -9.50 10.28
CA MET A 297 31.03 -9.68 11.30
C MET A 297 32.34 -10.22 10.72
N GLN A 298 32.27 -11.21 9.82
CA GLN A 298 33.47 -11.74 9.16
C GLN A 298 34.15 -10.69 8.27
N ALA A 299 33.37 -9.88 7.54
CA ALA A 299 33.90 -8.80 6.73
C ALA A 299 34.59 -7.72 7.58
N VAL A 300 34.01 -7.33 8.73
CA VAL A 300 34.60 -6.37 9.68
C VAL A 300 35.94 -6.85 10.22
N VAL A 301 36.05 -8.14 10.58
CA VAL A 301 37.31 -8.74 11.07
C VAL A 301 38.42 -8.57 10.04
N LYS A 302 38.15 -8.97 8.80
CA LYS A 302 39.13 -8.88 7.70
C LYS A 302 39.48 -7.43 7.37
N ALA A 303 38.48 -6.54 7.29
CA ALA A 303 38.66 -5.12 6.96
C ALA A 303 39.52 -4.37 7.99
N ARG A 304 39.49 -4.79 9.26
CA ARG A 304 40.32 -4.22 10.34
C ARG A 304 41.69 -4.90 10.48
N GLY A 305 42.02 -5.85 9.60
CA GLY A 305 43.31 -6.53 9.58
C GLY A 305 43.45 -7.67 10.59
N TRP A 306 42.33 -8.17 11.13
CA TRP A 306 42.31 -9.35 12.01
C TRP A 306 41.98 -10.61 11.23
N THR A 307 42.30 -11.77 11.81
CA THR A 307 41.84 -13.06 11.30
C THR A 307 40.65 -13.60 12.09
N LEU A 308 39.90 -14.52 11.49
CA LEU A 308 38.80 -15.18 12.19
C LEU A 308 39.32 -16.04 13.34
N GLU A 309 40.52 -16.60 13.20
CA GLU A 309 41.20 -17.35 14.25
C GLU A 309 41.53 -16.45 15.45
N GLU A 310 42.00 -15.22 15.22
CA GLU A 310 42.26 -14.25 16.29
C GLU A 310 40.97 -13.87 17.04
N LEU A 311 39.88 -13.59 16.30
CA LEU A 311 38.59 -13.31 16.91
C LEU A 311 38.10 -14.48 17.76
N GLU A 312 38.24 -15.70 17.25
CA GLU A 312 37.82 -16.92 17.94
C GLU A 312 38.67 -17.20 19.18
N LEU A 313 39.98 -16.96 19.12
CA LEU A 313 40.87 -17.04 20.29
C LEU A 313 40.44 -16.06 21.38
N VAL A 314 40.13 -14.81 21.03
CA VAL A 314 39.64 -13.80 21.98
C VAL A 314 38.28 -14.19 22.58
N ARG A 315 37.38 -14.76 21.77
CA ARG A 315 36.08 -15.27 22.23
C ARG A 315 36.25 -16.43 23.21
N ALA A 316 37.10 -17.40 22.88
CA ALA A 316 37.38 -18.58 23.70
C ALA A 316 38.05 -18.22 25.04
N ASP A 317 39.03 -17.30 25.04
CA ASP A 317 39.66 -16.80 26.28
C ASP A 317 38.65 -16.10 27.20
N LYS A 318 37.76 -15.27 26.64
CA LYS A 318 36.66 -14.64 27.41
C LYS A 318 35.71 -15.68 27.99
N ALA A 319 35.34 -16.71 27.21
CA ALA A 319 34.48 -17.79 27.68
C ALA A 319 35.14 -18.61 28.79
N ALA A 320 36.45 -18.90 28.69
CA ALA A 320 37.20 -19.60 29.74
C ALA A 320 37.28 -18.78 31.04
N LYS A 321 37.49 -17.46 30.94
CA LYS A 321 37.63 -16.56 32.11
C LYS A 321 36.30 -16.18 32.76
N ARG A 322 35.24 -15.99 31.96
CA ARG A 322 33.97 -15.36 32.41
C ARG A 322 32.74 -16.25 32.22
N GLY A 323 32.88 -17.40 31.56
CA GLY A 323 31.76 -18.24 31.14
C GLY A 323 31.07 -17.72 29.87
N GLY A 324 30.10 -18.49 29.38
CA GLY A 324 29.18 -18.09 28.31
C GLY A 324 27.80 -17.70 28.85
N PHE A 325 26.81 -17.66 27.96
CA PHE A 325 25.43 -17.25 28.29
C PHE A 325 24.52 -18.44 28.66
N GLU A 326 25.03 -19.66 28.77
CA GLU A 326 24.26 -20.90 28.96
C GLU A 326 23.50 -20.94 30.29
N LYS A 327 24.03 -20.25 31.31
CA LYS A 327 23.41 -20.17 32.65
C LYS A 327 22.23 -19.19 32.71
N LYS A 328 21.96 -18.39 31.66
CA LYS A 328 20.83 -17.44 31.58
C LYS A 328 20.75 -16.46 32.75
N ILE A 329 21.90 -15.95 33.20
CA ILE A 329 21.99 -15.08 34.38
C ILE A 329 21.67 -13.63 33.99
N LEU A 330 20.73 -13.00 34.71
CA LEU A 330 20.43 -11.56 34.65
C LEU A 330 20.95 -10.88 35.92
N LEU A 331 21.91 -9.96 35.79
CA LEU A 331 22.38 -9.13 36.90
C LEU A 331 21.33 -8.05 37.20
N ARG A 332 20.82 -7.99 38.44
CA ARG A 332 19.76 -7.05 38.85
C ARG A 332 20.29 -5.77 39.52
N GLU A 333 21.22 -5.92 40.45
CA GLU A 333 21.83 -4.81 41.17
C GLU A 333 23.21 -5.23 41.70
N VAL A 334 24.10 -4.25 41.88
CA VAL A 334 25.39 -4.40 42.54
C VAL A 334 25.39 -3.42 43.70
N LEU A 335 25.56 -3.92 44.92
CA LEU A 335 25.72 -3.08 46.10
C LEU A 335 27.21 -2.77 46.25
N GLU A 336 27.55 -1.48 46.20
CA GLU A 336 28.89 -1.00 46.54
C GLU A 336 28.99 -0.88 48.06
N ASN A 337 30.11 -1.33 48.62
CA ASN A 337 30.42 -1.20 50.05
C ASN A 337 31.03 0.16 50.37
#